data_AF-A0A0L8I2T2-F1
#
_entry.id   AF-A0A0L8I2T2-F1
#
_cell.length_a   1.000
_cell.length_b   1.000
_cell.length_c   1.000
_cell.angle_alpha   90.00
_cell.angle_beta   90.00
_cell.angle_gamma   90.00
#
_symmetry.space_group_name_H-M   'P 1'
#
loop_
_entity.id
_entity.type
_entity.pdbx_description
1 polymer ?
#
loop_
_entity_poly.entity_id
_entity_poly.type
_entity_poly.pdbx_seq_one_letter_code
_entity_poly.pdbx_strand_id
1 'polypeptide(L)'
;MWCQFNTVNNSFNSRIRETTDTRNKMQAHLQKILQEIFDTEKSIDLLRKAIQKKEGPMKVAQTRLEERNYRVNVELCNDPAMKVLQREVTEIRESVKVLHDKLRNAEAALARLVKTRSTLENDINVKENSLQIDSKFCMGMRKSFPMEPNIGPIFQMPLDI
;
A
#
# COMPACT_ATOMS: atom_id res chain seq x y z
N MET A 1 30.86 13.65 -36.34
CA MET A 1 29.61 12.88 -36.48
C MET A 1 29.54 11.70 -35.50
N TRP A 2 30.57 10.85 -35.44
CA TRP A 2 30.61 9.66 -34.56
C TRP A 2 30.60 9.98 -33.05
N CYS A 3 31.30 11.05 -32.61
CA CYS A 3 31.28 11.48 -31.21
C CYS A 3 29.89 11.86 -30.69
N GLN A 4 29.09 12.53 -31.53
CA GLN A 4 27.72 12.93 -31.18
C GLN A 4 26.79 11.72 -31.12
N PHE A 5 26.94 10.77 -32.06
CA PHE A 5 26.20 9.51 -32.02
C PHE A 5 26.44 8.75 -30.71
N ASN A 6 27.71 8.57 -30.32
CA ASN A 6 28.07 7.89 -29.08
C ASN A 6 27.59 8.63 -27.84
N THR A 7 27.74 9.96 -27.80
CA THR A 7 27.31 10.78 -26.66
C THR A 7 25.82 10.59 -26.39
N VAL A 8 25.00 10.69 -27.44
CA VAL A 8 23.55 10.54 -27.31
C VAL A 8 23.17 9.10 -26.96
N ASN A 9 23.78 8.09 -27.57
CA ASN A 9 23.52 6.68 -27.22
C ASN A 9 23.88 6.37 -25.76
N ASN A 10 25.01 6.90 -25.28
CA ASN A 10 25.42 6.75 -23.88
C ASN A 10 24.42 7.42 -22.94
N SER A 11 23.92 8.61 -23.29
CA SER A 11 22.87 9.27 -22.48
C SER A 11 21.56 8.49 -22.43
N PHE A 12 21.11 7.92 -23.56
CA PHE A 12 19.92 7.05 -23.58
C PHE A 12 20.14 5.80 -22.73
N ASN A 13 21.29 5.14 -22.86
CA ASN A 13 21.63 3.97 -22.06
C ASN A 13 21.68 4.28 -20.56
N SER A 14 22.21 5.44 -20.15
CA SER A 14 22.19 5.88 -18.75
C SER A 14 20.75 6.06 -18.26
N ARG A 15 19.94 6.81 -19.01
CA ARG A 15 18.53 7.07 -18.66
C ARG A 15 17.70 5.78 -18.58
N ILE A 16 17.91 4.84 -19.50
CA ILE A 16 17.25 3.54 -19.49
C ILE A 16 17.63 2.77 -18.21
N ARG A 17 18.92 2.74 -17.83
CA ARG A 17 19.38 2.09 -16.60
C ARG A 17 18.75 2.72 -15.36
N GLU A 18 18.83 4.04 -15.23
CA GLU A 18 18.26 4.78 -14.09
C GLU A 18 16.74 4.59 -13.96
N THR A 19 16.03 4.62 -15.10
CA THR A 19 14.57 4.41 -15.13
C THR A 19 14.21 2.97 -14.79
N THR A 20 14.99 2.00 -15.27
CA THR A 20 14.84 0.57 -14.95
C THR A 20 15.02 0.33 -13.45
N ASP A 21 16.09 0.88 -12.88
CA ASP A 21 16.38 0.75 -11.44
C ASP A 21 15.28 1.38 -10.60
N THR A 22 14.78 2.56 -11.01
CA THR A 22 13.68 3.25 -10.32
C THR A 22 12.40 2.40 -10.37
N ARG A 23 12.03 1.89 -11.54
CA ARG A 23 10.86 1.00 -11.69
C ARG A 23 11.00 -0.26 -10.84
N ASN A 24 12.17 -0.89 -10.83
CA ASN A 24 12.42 -2.10 -10.03
C ASN A 24 12.28 -1.81 -8.52
N LYS A 25 12.79 -0.67 -8.04
CA LYS A 25 12.59 -0.22 -6.66
C LYS A 25 11.11 0.02 -6.33
N MET A 26 10.37 0.64 -7.24
CA MET A 26 8.92 0.84 -7.09
C MET A 26 8.16 -0.49 -7.04
N GLN A 27 8.51 -1.46 -7.88
CA GLN A 27 7.92 -2.80 -7.87
C GLN A 27 8.22 -3.53 -6.55
N ALA A 28 9.46 -3.47 -6.06
CA ALA A 28 9.82 -4.04 -4.76
C ALA A 28 9.04 -3.37 -3.60
N HIS A 29 8.83 -2.05 -3.67
CA HIS A 29 8.01 -1.34 -2.69
C HIS A 29 6.52 -1.75 -2.79
N LEU A 30 5.99 -1.91 -4.00
CA LEU A 30 4.62 -2.38 -4.21
C LEU A 30 4.39 -3.75 -3.57
N GLN A 31 5.35 -4.69 -3.69
CA GLN A 31 5.24 -6.00 -3.03
C GLN A 31 5.16 -5.88 -1.49
N LYS A 32 5.93 -4.97 -0.89
CA LYS A 32 5.85 -4.69 0.55
C LYS A 32 4.49 -4.13 0.94
N ILE A 33 3.97 -3.17 0.17
CA ILE A 33 2.64 -2.58 0.41
C ILE A 33 1.54 -3.64 0.30
N LEU A 34 1.62 -4.57 -0.67
CA LEU A 34 0.67 -5.66 -0.80
C LEU A 34 0.69 -6.59 0.41
N GLN A 35 1.88 -6.92 0.93
CA GLN A 35 2.02 -7.70 2.16
C GLN A 35 1.44 -6.96 3.38
N GLU A 36 1.74 -5.67 3.52
CA GLU A 36 1.20 -4.84 4.61
C GLU A 36 -0.33 -4.72 4.56
N ILE A 37 -0.91 -4.64 3.36
CA ILE A 37 -2.37 -4.68 3.16
C ILE A 37 -2.94 -5.99 3.70
N PHE A 38 -2.38 -7.13 3.29
CA PHE A 38 -2.83 -8.45 3.72
C PHE A 38 -2.76 -8.60 5.25
N ASP A 39 -1.64 -8.20 5.86
CA ASP A 39 -1.47 -8.28 7.31
C ASP A 39 -2.44 -7.36 8.06
N THR A 40 -2.72 -6.17 7.50
CA THR A 40 -3.68 -5.22 8.07
C THR A 40 -5.11 -5.74 7.98
N GLU A 41 -5.51 -6.35 6.85
CA GLU A 41 -6.83 -6.99 6.69
C GLU A 41 -7.03 -8.13 7.69
N LYS A 42 -6.01 -8.96 7.88
CA LYS A 42 -6.01 -10.01 8.90
C LYS A 42 -6.14 -9.44 10.31
N SER A 43 -5.44 -8.35 10.61
CA SER A 43 -5.54 -7.65 11.89
C SER A 43 -6.95 -7.10 12.14
N ILE A 44 -7.59 -6.52 11.12
CA ILE A 44 -8.98 -6.04 11.16
C ILE A 44 -9.94 -7.18 11.48
N ASP A 45 -9.82 -8.33 10.81
CA ASP A 45 -10.64 -9.52 11.08
C ASP A 45 -10.48 -10.01 12.54
N LEU A 46 -9.25 -10.07 13.04
CA LEU A 46 -8.97 -10.45 14.42
C LEU A 46 -9.56 -9.46 15.43
N LEU A 47 -9.49 -8.15 15.16
CA LEU A 47 -10.08 -7.10 15.99
C LEU A 47 -11.61 -7.22 16.04
N ARG A 48 -12.26 -7.45 14.90
CA ARG A 48 -13.71 -7.68 14.83
C ARG A 48 -14.12 -8.91 15.64
N LYS A 49 -13.39 -10.03 15.49
CA LYS A 49 -13.62 -11.24 16.29
C LYS A 49 -13.40 -11.00 17.78
N ALA A 50 -12.39 -10.20 18.16
CA ALA A 50 -12.13 -9.88 19.56
C ALA A 50 -13.26 -9.04 20.18
N ILE A 51 -13.81 -8.08 19.44
CA ILE A 51 -14.99 -7.30 19.85
C ILE A 51 -16.19 -8.24 20.05
N GLN A 52 -16.50 -9.07 19.07
CA GLN A 52 -17.62 -10.02 19.16
C GLN A 52 -17.49 -10.96 20.37
N LYS A 53 -16.29 -11.46 20.66
CA LYS A 53 -16.03 -12.30 21.84
C LYS A 53 -16.30 -11.61 23.17
N LYS A 54 -16.28 -10.27 23.23
CA LYS A 54 -16.58 -9.51 24.46
C LYS A 54 -18.09 -9.30 24.67
N GLU A 55 -18.93 -9.45 23.64
CA GLU A 55 -20.38 -9.24 23.74
C GLU A 55 -21.05 -10.22 24.72
N GLY A 56 -20.68 -11.50 24.66
CA GLY A 56 -21.23 -12.54 25.53
C GLY A 56 -20.98 -12.25 27.02
N PRO A 57 -19.72 -12.10 27.46
CA PRO A 57 -19.39 -11.73 28.83
C PRO A 57 -20.02 -10.41 29.27
N MET A 58 -20.04 -9.40 28.40
CA MET A 58 -20.70 -8.11 28.69
C MET A 58 -22.18 -8.31 29.02
N LYS A 59 -22.91 -9.04 28.16
CA LYS A 59 -24.34 -9.29 28.33
C LYS A 59 -24.62 -10.01 29.64
N VAL A 60 -23.85 -11.05 29.96
CA VAL A 60 -23.98 -11.79 31.22
C VAL A 60 -23.74 -10.89 32.43
N ALA A 61 -22.68 -10.09 32.41
CA ALA A 61 -22.35 -9.19 33.50
C ALA A 61 -23.43 -8.10 33.70
N GLN A 62 -23.94 -7.52 32.60
CA GLN A 62 -25.02 -6.53 32.62
C GLN A 62 -26.34 -7.11 33.14
N THR A 63 -26.78 -8.26 32.64
CA THR A 63 -28.02 -8.91 33.11
C THR A 63 -27.93 -9.24 34.60
N ARG A 64 -26.81 -9.78 35.07
CA ARG A 64 -26.60 -10.04 36.51
C ARG A 64 -26.64 -8.76 37.33
N LEU A 65 -26.09 -7.66 36.80
CA LEU A 65 -26.05 -6.38 37.50
C LEU A 65 -27.45 -5.78 37.61
N GLU A 66 -28.23 -5.86 36.54
CA GLU A 66 -29.65 -5.45 36.53
C GLU A 66 -30.46 -6.26 37.53
N GLU A 67 -30.37 -7.58 37.52
CA GLU A 67 -31.08 -8.45 38.48
C GLU A 67 -30.76 -8.11 39.94
N ARG A 68 -29.51 -7.76 40.25
CA ARG A 68 -29.10 -7.33 41.60
C ARG A 68 -29.63 -5.94 41.94
N ASN A 69 -29.68 -5.02 40.98
CA ASN A 69 -30.23 -3.67 41.17
C ASN A 69 -31.75 -3.66 41.41
N TYR A 70 -32.49 -4.67 40.94
CA TYR A 70 -33.93 -4.77 41.19
C TYR A 70 -34.28 -5.19 42.62
N ARG A 71 -33.32 -5.64 43.43
CA ARG A 71 -33.59 -6.09 44.80
C ARG A 71 -33.76 -4.89 45.73
N VAL A 72 -34.84 -4.90 46.51
CA VAL A 72 -35.24 -3.80 47.40
C VAL A 72 -35.39 -4.27 48.85
N ASN A 73 -35.49 -3.31 49.78
CA ASN A 73 -35.70 -3.55 51.21
C ASN A 73 -34.59 -4.44 51.81
N VAL A 74 -34.99 -5.52 52.48
CA VAL A 74 -34.09 -6.46 53.17
C VAL A 74 -33.21 -7.26 52.20
N GLU A 75 -33.54 -7.29 50.91
CA GLU A 75 -32.80 -8.03 49.86
C GLU A 75 -31.76 -7.16 49.13
N LEU A 76 -31.59 -5.88 49.53
CA LEU A 76 -30.66 -4.96 48.88
C LEU A 76 -29.23 -5.51 48.89
N CYS A 77 -28.68 -5.75 47.70
CA CYS A 77 -27.37 -6.37 47.53
C CYS A 77 -26.24 -5.32 47.38
N ASN A 78 -25.68 -4.87 48.50
CA ASN A 78 -24.47 -4.02 48.55
C ASN A 78 -23.25 -4.78 49.10
N ASP A 79 -23.01 -5.97 48.56
CA ASP A 79 -21.97 -6.89 48.99
C ASP A 79 -20.70 -6.79 48.11
N PRO A 80 -19.60 -7.48 48.48
CA PRO A 80 -18.39 -7.48 47.66
C PRO A 80 -18.61 -7.97 46.22
N ALA A 81 -19.54 -8.90 46.01
CA ALA A 81 -19.87 -9.41 44.67
C ALA A 81 -20.46 -8.31 43.78
N MET A 82 -21.33 -7.44 44.32
CA MET A 82 -21.88 -6.29 43.59
C MET A 82 -20.77 -5.35 43.10
N LYS A 83 -19.79 -5.04 43.95
CA LYS A 83 -18.65 -4.16 43.60
C LYS A 83 -17.75 -4.79 42.54
N VAL A 84 -17.52 -6.10 42.59
CA VAL A 84 -16.74 -6.82 41.57
C VAL A 84 -17.47 -6.79 40.23
N LEU A 85 -18.78 -7.04 40.22
CA LEU A 85 -19.59 -7.05 39.00
C LEU A 85 -19.64 -5.67 38.30
N GLN A 86 -19.77 -4.59 39.07
CA GLN A 86 -19.69 -3.23 38.53
C GLN A 86 -18.33 -2.92 37.88
N ARG A 87 -17.24 -3.38 38.52
CA ARG A 87 -15.89 -3.26 37.95
C ARG A 87 -15.76 -4.06 36.67
N GLU A 88 -16.21 -5.32 36.66
CA GLU A 88 -16.18 -6.18 35.47
C GLU A 88 -16.89 -5.53 34.28
N VAL A 89 -18.11 -5.00 34.47
CA VAL A 89 -18.84 -4.27 33.41
C VAL A 89 -18.03 -3.07 32.89
N THR A 90 -17.42 -2.32 33.79
CA THR A 90 -16.60 -1.15 33.44
C THR A 90 -15.36 -1.55 32.64
N GLU A 91 -14.62 -2.56 33.10
CA GLU A 91 -13.42 -3.07 32.46
C GLU A 91 -13.70 -3.67 31.08
N ILE A 92 -14.78 -4.45 30.94
CA ILE A 92 -15.19 -4.99 29.63
C ILE A 92 -15.55 -3.83 28.68
N ARG A 93 -16.24 -2.79 29.16
CA ARG A 93 -16.63 -1.63 28.35
C ARG A 93 -15.42 -0.86 27.86
N GLU A 94 -14.45 -0.61 28.73
CA GLU A 94 -13.19 0.04 28.37
C GLU A 94 -12.40 -0.81 27.37
N SER A 95 -12.32 -2.12 27.59
CA SER A 95 -11.67 -3.05 26.66
C SER A 95 -12.31 -3.00 25.27
N VAL A 96 -13.65 -3.02 25.19
CA VAL A 96 -14.39 -2.90 23.91
C VAL A 96 -14.13 -1.56 23.24
N LYS A 97 -14.07 -0.46 24.00
CA LYS A 97 -13.75 0.87 23.46
C LYS A 97 -12.35 0.89 22.82
N VAL A 98 -11.35 0.40 23.54
CA VAL A 98 -9.96 0.32 23.03
C VAL A 98 -9.88 -0.53 21.77
N LEU A 99 -10.62 -1.65 21.71
CA LEU A 99 -10.67 -2.50 20.52
C LEU A 99 -11.29 -1.78 19.31
N HIS A 100 -12.37 -1.01 19.52
CA HIS A 100 -12.98 -0.19 18.45
C HIS A 100 -12.04 0.92 17.96
N ASP A 101 -11.33 1.59 18.88
CA ASP A 101 -10.36 2.63 18.50
C ASP A 101 -9.22 2.03 17.66
N LYS A 102 -8.72 0.84 18.04
CA LYS A 102 -7.72 0.09 17.25
C LYS A 102 -8.27 -0.34 15.89
N LEU A 103 -9.51 -0.82 15.84
CA LEU A 103 -10.17 -1.20 14.58
C LEU A 103 -10.26 -0.02 13.62
N ARG A 104 -10.73 1.14 14.09
CA ARG A 104 -10.82 2.36 13.30
C ARG A 104 -9.45 2.80 12.76
N ASN A 105 -8.42 2.73 13.61
CA ASN A 105 -7.05 3.06 13.21
C ASN A 105 -6.50 2.11 12.15
N ALA A 106 -6.79 0.81 12.26
CA ALA A 106 -6.39 -0.20 11.29
C ALA A 106 -7.12 -0.01 9.95
N GLU A 107 -8.44 0.25 9.96
CA GLU A 107 -9.22 0.56 8.75
C GLU A 107 -8.73 1.83 8.06
N ALA A 108 -8.39 2.88 8.82
CA ALA A 108 -7.80 4.09 8.28
C ALA A 108 -6.40 3.83 7.68
N ALA A 109 -5.59 2.97 8.30
CA ALA A 109 -4.29 2.56 7.77
C ALA A 109 -4.44 1.78 6.46
N LEU A 110 -5.38 0.83 6.40
CA LEU A 110 -5.71 0.07 5.19
C LEU A 110 -6.09 1.00 4.04
N ALA A 111 -6.96 1.99 4.27
CA ALA A 111 -7.34 2.96 3.26
C ALA A 111 -6.14 3.74 2.71
N ARG A 112 -5.20 4.14 3.56
CA ARG A 112 -3.94 4.79 3.13
C ARG A 112 -3.07 3.84 2.30
N LEU A 113 -2.90 2.59 2.73
CA LEU A 113 -2.11 1.59 2.01
C LEU A 113 -2.69 1.31 0.61
N VAL A 114 -4.02 1.17 0.50
CA VAL A 114 -4.70 0.96 -0.79
C VAL A 114 -4.50 2.15 -1.73
N LYS A 115 -4.53 3.39 -1.20
CA LYS A 115 -4.20 4.58 -1.99
C LYS A 115 -2.75 4.56 -2.47
N THR A 116 -1.81 4.26 -1.57
CA THR A 116 -0.38 4.15 -1.91
C THR A 116 -0.13 3.08 -2.98
N ARG A 117 -0.80 1.91 -2.89
CA ARG A 117 -0.76 0.85 -3.90
C ARG A 117 -1.14 1.40 -5.28
N SER A 118 -2.28 2.08 -5.37
CA SER A 118 -2.77 2.64 -6.64
C SER A 118 -1.80 3.68 -7.23
N THR A 119 -1.21 4.53 -6.38
CA THR A 119 -0.18 5.48 -6.83
C THR A 119 1.06 4.77 -7.36
N LEU A 120 1.57 3.75 -6.66
CA LEU A 120 2.73 2.98 -7.10
C LEU A 120 2.46 2.23 -8.42
N GLU A 121 1.29 1.62 -8.57
CA GLU A 121 0.90 0.93 -9.82
C GLU A 121 0.89 1.91 -11.01
N ASN A 122 0.33 3.11 -10.81
CA ASN A 122 0.36 4.15 -11.83
C ASN A 122 1.79 4.60 -12.16
N ASP A 123 2.62 4.87 -11.15
CA ASP A 123 3.99 5.33 -11.35
C ASP A 123 4.84 4.27 -12.06
N ILE A 124 4.67 2.99 -11.72
CA ILE A 124 5.30 1.86 -12.41
C ILE A 124 4.90 1.85 -13.88
N ASN A 125 3.61 2.03 -14.20
CA ASN A 125 3.13 2.07 -15.58
C ASN A 125 3.73 3.23 -16.36
N VAL A 126 3.85 4.42 -15.75
CA VAL A 126 4.52 5.58 -16.35
C VAL A 126 6.00 5.28 -16.65
N LYS A 127 6.71 4.62 -15.72
CA LYS A 127 8.12 4.22 -15.93
C LYS A 127 8.24 3.16 -17.01
N GLU A 128 7.34 2.19 -17.07
CA GLU A 128 7.34 1.16 -18.11
C GLU A 128 7.11 1.77 -19.50
N ASN A 129 6.17 2.72 -19.63
CA ASN A 129 5.96 3.46 -20.87
C ASN A 129 7.21 4.27 -21.27
N SER A 130 7.83 4.96 -20.30
CA SER A 130 9.09 5.71 -20.55
C SER A 130 10.21 4.78 -21.06
N LEU A 131 10.36 3.59 -20.45
CA LEU A 131 11.33 2.58 -20.89
C LEU A 131 11.01 2.04 -22.28
N GLN A 132 9.73 1.81 -22.59
CA GLN A 132 9.32 1.39 -23.91
C GLN A 132 9.69 2.43 -24.97
N ILE A 133 9.48 3.72 -24.68
CA ILE A 133 9.84 4.80 -25.59
C ILE A 133 11.34 4.83 -25.82
N ASP A 134 12.12 4.87 -24.74
CA ASP A 134 13.56 5.04 -24.83
C ASP A 134 14.26 3.82 -25.46
N SER A 135 13.88 2.62 -25.02
CA SER A 135 14.53 1.37 -25.43
C SER A 135 14.03 0.88 -26.79
N LYS A 136 12.72 0.85 -27.02
CA LYS A 136 12.16 0.28 -28.27
C LYS A 136 12.12 1.30 -29.39
N PHE A 137 11.62 2.52 -29.15
CA PHE A 137 11.44 3.51 -30.22
C PHE A 137 12.70 4.32 -30.47
N CYS A 138 13.23 5.04 -29.47
CA CYS A 138 14.38 5.92 -29.65
C CYS A 138 15.64 5.13 -29.98
N MET A 139 16.05 4.20 -29.12
CA MET A 139 17.25 3.39 -29.38
C MET A 139 17.07 2.45 -30.58
N GLY A 140 15.85 1.98 -30.85
CA GLY A 140 15.53 1.21 -32.06
C GLY A 140 15.79 2.00 -33.34
N MET A 141 15.27 3.23 -33.45
CA MET A 141 15.51 4.12 -34.59
C MET A 141 16.99 4.44 -34.76
N ARG A 142 17.70 4.64 -33.64
CA ARG A 142 19.14 4.98 -33.65
C ARG A 142 20.04 3.85 -34.14
N LYS A 143 19.58 2.60 -34.22
CA LYS A 143 20.33 1.51 -34.88
C LYS A 143 20.56 1.76 -36.37
N SER A 144 19.71 2.57 -37.01
CA SER A 144 19.86 2.95 -38.42
C SER A 144 20.82 4.14 -38.65
N PHE A 145 21.47 4.65 -37.59
CA PHE A 145 22.40 5.78 -37.68
C PHE A 145 23.88 5.35 -37.72
N PRO A 146 24.74 6.11 -38.42
CA PRO A 146 24.41 7.29 -39.22
C PRO A 146 23.62 6.88 -40.46
N MET A 147 22.49 7.55 -40.73
CA MET A 147 21.84 7.41 -42.03
C MET A 147 22.90 7.76 -43.06
N GLU A 148 23.27 6.81 -43.93
CA GLU A 148 23.90 7.20 -45.17
C GLU A 148 22.93 8.21 -45.81
N PRO A 149 23.38 9.44 -46.11
CA PRO A 149 22.54 10.33 -46.86
C PRO A 149 22.23 9.57 -48.14
N ASN A 150 20.95 9.27 -48.39
CA ASN A 150 20.52 8.74 -49.67
C ASN A 150 20.65 9.92 -50.64
N ILE A 151 21.90 10.17 -51.03
CA ILE A 151 22.25 11.16 -52.01
C ILE A 151 21.71 10.58 -53.30
N GLY A 152 20.56 11.08 -53.75
CA GLY A 152 20.09 10.81 -55.10
C GLY A 152 21.23 11.10 -56.09
N PRO A 153 21.26 10.44 -57.25
CA PRO A 153 22.42 10.35 -58.16
C PRO A 153 23.00 11.71 -58.63
N ILE A 154 22.33 12.82 -58.31
CA ILE A 154 22.67 14.20 -58.66
C ILE A 154 23.83 14.76 -57.80
N PHE A 155 24.07 14.29 -56.56
CA PHE A 155 25.19 14.80 -55.72
C PHE A 155 26.32 13.79 -55.48
N GLN A 156 26.46 12.77 -56.32
CA GLN A 156 27.68 11.95 -56.31
C GLN A 156 28.83 12.78 -56.91
N MET A 157 29.65 13.39 -56.06
CA MET A 157 30.89 14.03 -56.50
C MET A 157 31.85 12.96 -57.03
N PRO A 158 32.48 13.15 -58.21
CA PRO A 158 33.55 12.28 -58.68
C PRO A 158 34.71 12.33 -57.69
N LEU A 159 35.22 11.16 -57.31
CA LEU A 159 36.52 11.05 -56.65
C LEU A 159 37.58 11.06 -57.75
N ASP A 160 38.12 12.24 -58.06
CA ASP A 160 39.29 12.36 -58.92
C ASP A 160 40.56 12.02 -58.11
N ILE A 161 41.36 11.08 -58.64
CA ILE A 161 42.77 10.85 -58.28
C ILE A 161 43.62 11.85 -59.07
#